data_AF-A0A936RMA6-F1
#
_entry.id   AF-A0A936RMA6-F1
#
_cell.length_a   1.000
_cell.length_b   1.000
_cell.length_c   1.000
_cell.angle_alpha   90.00
_cell.angle_beta   90.00
_cell.angle_gamma   90.00
#
_symmetry.space_group_name_H-M   'P 1'
#
loop_
_entity.id
_entity.type
_entity.pdbx_description
1 polymer ?
#
loop_
_entity_poly.entity_id
_entity_poly.type
_entity_poly.pdbx_seq_one_letter_code
_entity_poly.pdbx_strand_id
1 'polypeptide(L)'
;MKISTIALLGGLALASAQAFAFHCPMDMKKIDEAMGKNPKLSAEQVAEVKKLRAEGETLHKAGRHQESVDTLGKAMKILNVQ
;
A
#
# COMPACT_ATOMS: atom_id res chain seq x y z
N MET A 1 -17.06 -29.19 25.27
CA MET A 1 -17.01 -28.56 23.93
C MET A 1 -17.47 -27.09 23.95
N LYS A 2 -16.96 -26.23 24.85
CA LYS A 2 -17.38 -24.80 24.88
C LYS A 2 -16.21 -23.80 25.03
N ILE A 3 -15.02 -24.28 25.37
CA ILE A 3 -13.81 -23.44 25.55
C ILE A 3 -13.06 -23.29 24.22
N SER A 4 -13.09 -24.32 23.37
CA SER A 4 -12.41 -24.35 22.06
C SER A 4 -12.99 -23.36 21.04
N THR A 5 -14.26 -22.96 21.16
CA THR A 5 -14.91 -22.06 20.20
C THR A 5 -14.52 -20.60 20.42
N ILE A 6 -14.19 -20.20 21.65
CA ILE A 6 -13.81 -18.80 21.97
C ILE A 6 -12.36 -18.51 21.54
N ALA A 7 -11.46 -19.50 21.65
CA ALA A 7 -10.09 -19.37 21.17
C ALA A 7 -9.98 -19.20 19.65
N LEU A 8 -10.93 -19.74 18.88
CA LEU A 8 -10.92 -19.66 17.42
C LEU A 8 -11.36 -18.29 16.88
N LEU A 9 -12.21 -17.56 17.62
CA LEU A 9 -12.70 -16.23 17.24
C LEU A 9 -11.68 -15.11 17.51
N GLY A 10 -10.84 -15.24 18.55
CA GLY A 10 -9.79 -14.26 18.87
C GLY A 10 -8.62 -14.25 17.87
N GLY A 11 -8.28 -15.41 17.29
CA GLY A 11 -7.19 -15.52 16.32
C GLY A 11 -7.48 -14.84 14.97
N LEU A 12 -8.75 -14.74 14.56
CA LEU A 12 -9.13 -14.17 13.26
C LEU A 12 -9.12 -12.64 13.26
N ALA A 13 -9.47 -12.00 14.37
CA ALA A 13 -9.43 -10.53 14.52
C ALA A 13 -8.00 -9.99 14.58
N LEU A 14 -7.09 -10.77 15.18
CA LEU A 14 -5.68 -10.44 15.18
C LEU A 14 -5.01 -10.65 13.82
N ALA A 15 -5.65 -11.34 12.86
CA ALA A 15 -5.16 -11.69 11.52
C ALA A 15 -5.51 -10.67 10.41
N SER A 16 -6.48 -9.78 10.65
CA SER A 16 -6.85 -8.71 9.73
C SER A 16 -6.06 -7.42 9.93
N ALA A 17 -5.58 -7.13 11.15
CA ALA A 17 -4.86 -5.89 11.47
C ALA A 17 -3.46 -5.80 10.82
N GLN A 18 -2.74 -6.91 10.76
CA GLN A 18 -1.46 -7.06 10.04
C GLN A 18 -1.62 -7.00 8.52
N ALA A 19 -2.72 -7.49 7.95
CA ALA A 19 -2.95 -7.37 6.51
C ALA A 19 -2.98 -5.90 6.09
N PHE A 20 -3.54 -5.03 6.95
CA PHE A 20 -3.52 -3.59 6.75
C PHE A 20 -2.12 -2.97 6.96
N ALA A 21 -1.35 -3.46 7.95
CA ALA A 21 0.01 -2.97 8.21
C ALA A 21 0.98 -3.17 7.04
N PHE A 22 0.81 -4.24 6.25
CA PHE A 22 1.67 -4.54 5.10
C PHE A 22 1.22 -3.90 3.79
N HIS A 23 0.01 -3.33 3.70
CA HIS A 23 -0.52 -2.85 2.42
C HIS A 23 0.29 -1.68 1.84
N CYS A 24 0.55 -0.63 2.63
CA CYS A 24 1.30 0.54 2.14
C CYS A 24 2.73 0.17 1.71
N PRO A 25 3.53 -0.60 2.50
CA PRO A 25 4.85 -1.05 2.05
C PRO A 25 4.83 -1.90 0.77
N MET A 26 3.79 -2.73 0.58
CA MET A 26 3.67 -3.54 -0.65
C MET A 26 3.38 -2.68 -1.88
N ASP A 27 2.46 -1.71 -1.78
CA ASP A 27 2.13 -0.80 -2.87
C ASP A 27 3.34 0.06 -3.25
N MET A 28 4.05 0.58 -2.24
CA MET A 28 5.32 1.30 -2.41
C MET A 28 6.33 0.47 -3.22
N LYS A 29 6.54 -0.78 -2.83
CA LYS A 29 7.45 -1.70 -3.53
C LYS A 29 6.98 -1.96 -4.98
N LYS A 30 5.68 -2.17 -5.20
CA LYS A 30 5.09 -2.39 -6.53
C LYS A 30 5.32 -1.19 -7.45
N ILE A 31 5.17 0.03 -6.92
CA ILE A 31 5.49 1.27 -7.63
C ILE A 31 6.98 1.35 -7.96
N ASP A 32 7.85 1.08 -6.99
CA ASP A 32 9.31 1.15 -7.16
C ASP A 32 9.79 0.15 -8.24
N GLU A 33 9.27 -1.08 -8.22
CA GLU A 33 9.55 -2.10 -9.23
C GLU A 33 9.03 -1.70 -10.62
N ALA A 34 7.82 -1.16 -10.72
CA ALA A 34 7.25 -0.74 -11.99
C ALA A 34 8.03 0.43 -12.60
N MET A 35 8.45 1.40 -11.77
CA MET A 35 9.31 2.51 -12.20
C MET A 35 10.70 2.04 -12.63
N GLY A 36 11.27 1.04 -11.93
CA GLY A 36 12.56 0.43 -12.29
C GLY A 36 12.56 -0.29 -13.64
N LYS A 37 11.39 -0.69 -14.15
CA LYS A 37 11.22 -1.29 -15.48
C LYS A 37 11.15 -0.25 -16.62
N ASN A 38 11.38 1.03 -16.31
CA ASN A 38 11.34 2.15 -17.24
C ASN A 38 10.03 2.19 -18.07
N PRO A 39 8.88 2.42 -17.40
CA PRO A 39 7.58 2.35 -18.04
C PRO A 39 7.43 3.46 -19.10
N LYS A 40 6.63 3.20 -20.13
CA LYS A 40 6.33 4.18 -21.19
C LYS A 40 5.36 5.24 -20.65
N LEU A 41 5.91 6.21 -19.93
CA LEU A 41 5.21 7.34 -19.33
C LEU A 41 5.79 8.66 -19.87
N SER A 42 4.98 9.71 -19.90
CA SER A 42 5.48 11.07 -20.13
C SER A 42 6.34 11.54 -18.95
N ALA A 43 7.13 12.60 -19.16
CA ALA A 43 7.95 13.18 -18.10
C ALA A 43 7.07 13.67 -16.91
N GLU A 44 5.90 14.22 -17.20
CA GLU A 44 4.93 14.68 -16.21
C GLU A 44 4.37 13.50 -15.41
N GLN A 45 4.03 12.39 -16.07
CA GLN A 45 3.56 11.18 -15.40
C GLN A 45 4.64 10.57 -14.50
N VAL A 46 5.90 10.55 -14.95
CA VAL A 46 7.03 10.10 -14.12
C VAL A 46 7.20 10.97 -12.88
N ALA A 47 7.12 12.30 -13.04
CA ALA A 47 7.21 13.24 -11.93
C ALA A 47 6.07 13.04 -10.92
N GLU A 48 4.84 12.87 -11.42
CA GLU A 48 3.66 12.66 -10.57
C GLU A 48 3.74 11.33 -9.80
N VAL A 49 4.16 10.24 -10.45
CA VAL A 49 4.35 8.94 -9.77
C VAL A 49 5.38 9.05 -8.65
N LYS A 50 6.52 9.72 -8.90
CA LYS A 50 7.56 9.93 -7.87
C LYS A 50 7.04 10.76 -6.69
N LYS A 51 6.28 11.81 -6.97
CA LYS A 51 5.66 12.65 -5.94
C LYS A 51 4.69 11.84 -5.09
N LEU A 52 3.74 11.14 -5.72
CA LEU A 52 2.75 10.32 -5.03
C LEU A 52 3.40 9.20 -4.21
N ARG A 53 4.48 8.58 -4.71
CA ARG A 53 5.24 7.56 -3.98
C ARG A 53 5.91 8.11 -2.72
N ALA A 54 6.51 9.29 -2.79
CA ALA A 54 7.14 9.94 -1.65
C ALA A 54 6.10 10.47 -0.64
N GLU A 55 4.98 11.00 -1.12
CA GLU A 55 3.87 11.46 -0.29
C GLU A 55 3.21 10.30 0.46
N GLY A 56 2.95 9.17 -0.23
CA GLY A 56 2.45 7.95 0.40
C GLY A 56 3.36 7.44 1.51
N GLU A 57 4.68 7.44 1.32
CA GLU A 57 5.63 7.06 2.37
C GLU A 57 5.59 8.01 3.57
N THR A 58 5.47 9.31 3.31
CA THR A 58 5.36 10.33 4.37
C THR A 58 4.09 10.12 5.19
N LEU A 59 2.96 9.87 4.53
CA LEU A 59 1.69 9.56 5.17
C LEU A 59 1.75 8.27 6.00
N HIS A 60 2.37 7.21 5.45
CA HIS A 60 2.59 5.97 6.17
C HIS A 60 3.42 6.18 7.45
N LYS A 61 4.56 6.88 7.34
CA LYS A 61 5.43 7.21 8.48
C LYS A 61 4.72 8.07 9.53
N ALA A 62 3.73 8.87 9.12
CA ALA A 62 2.89 9.67 10.00
C ALA A 62 1.68 8.89 10.60
N GLY A 63 1.54 7.59 10.32
CA GLY A 63 0.39 6.79 10.77
C GLY A 63 -0.92 7.05 10.01
N ARG A 64 -0.90 7.87 8.96
CA ARG A 64 -2.06 8.21 8.11
C ARG A 64 -2.24 7.15 7.03
N HIS A 65 -2.52 5.91 7.46
CA HIS A 65 -2.48 4.74 6.57
C HIS A 65 -3.49 4.78 5.44
N GLN A 66 -4.74 5.17 5.68
CA GLN A 66 -5.75 5.24 4.62
C GLN A 66 -5.33 6.25 3.54
N GLU A 67 -4.83 7.41 3.95
CA GLU A 67 -4.38 8.44 3.02
C GLU A 67 -3.13 8.01 2.25
N SER A 68 -2.24 7.23 2.89
CA SER A 68 -1.13 6.58 2.21
C SER A 68 -1.62 5.64 1.12
N VAL A 69 -2.56 4.73 1.42
CA VAL A 69 -3.13 3.80 0.45
C VAL A 69 -3.79 4.54 -0.72
N ASP A 70 -4.61 5.55 -0.43
CA ASP A 70 -5.30 6.32 -1.47
C ASP A 70 -4.29 7.07 -2.38
N THR A 71 -3.22 7.59 -1.80
CA THR A 71 -2.16 8.30 -2.52
C THR A 71 -1.33 7.36 -3.38
N LEU A 72 -0.91 6.22 -2.83
CA LEU A 72 -0.18 5.17 -3.56
C LEU A 72 -1.05 4.55 -4.67
N GLY A 73 -2.35 4.39 -4.43
CA GLY A 73 -3.32 3.93 -5.42
C GLY A 73 -3.37 4.81 -6.67
N LYS A 74 -3.23 6.13 -6.54
CA LYS A 74 -3.11 7.06 -7.68
C LYS A 74 -1.86 6.78 -8.50
N ALA A 75 -0.72 6.57 -7.84
CA ALA A 75 0.54 6.23 -8.53
C ALA A 75 0.43 4.89 -9.27
N MET A 76 -0.12 3.87 -8.61
CA MET A 76 -0.36 2.56 -9.21
C MET A 76 -1.31 2.64 -10.42
N LYS A 77 -2.30 3.53 -10.40
CA LYS A 77 -3.18 3.75 -11.56
C LYS A 77 -2.43 4.32 -12.77
N ILE A 78 -1.53 5.28 -12.57
CA ILE A 78 -0.70 5.83 -13.65
C ILE A 78 0.22 4.75 -14.24
N LEU A 79 0.76 3.89 -13.37
CA LEU A 79 1.64 2.78 -13.75
C LEU A 79 0.90 1.54 -14.28
N ASN A 80 -0.44 1.51 -14.19
CA ASN A 80 -1.27 0.35 -14.51
C ASN A 80 -0.88 -0.92 -13.71
N VAL A 81 -0.64 -0.75 -12.40
CA VAL A 81 -0.24 -1.82 -11.47
C VAL A 81 -1.09 -1.82 -10.19
N GLN A 82 -2.39 -1.51 -10.27
CA GLN A 82 -3.29 -1.71 -9.11
C GLN A 82 -3.38 -3.19 -8.72
#